data_AF-A0A2V7YN81-F1
#
_entry.id   AF-A0A2V7YN81-F1
#
_cell.length_a   1.000
_cell.length_b   1.000
_cell.length_c   1.000
_cell.angle_alpha   90.00
_cell.angle_beta   90.00
_cell.angle_gamma   90.00
#
_symmetry.space_group_name_H-M   'P 1'
#
loop_
_entity.id
_entity.type
_entity.pdbx_description
1 polymer ?
#
loop_
_entity_poly.entity_id
_entity_poly.type
_entity_poly.pdbx_seq_one_letter_code
_entity_poly.pdbx_strand_id
1 'polypeptide(L)'
;MRVVWVRLAAAFGILLAWNGWAGDLNGPVSFVPWKVIVPGDPPSIAPLTLYWIPASRDDFKHSDLLFSRSLTAFASQCVAMNVIRTDDGAMIQKLGVASALPIVVLIGADGKALGKVESERGALRVTAVERLVRDQLRARESTLDGQLDDARKKALAGDRDSAVSLYKSAWDLRCVFPRKGREAQRELKKLGVVLAEALQ
;
A
#
# COMPACT_ATOMS: atom_id res chain seq x y z
N MET A 1 -26.74 8.45 -66.64
CA MET A 1 -25.43 8.98 -67.07
C MET A 1 -24.62 9.28 -65.83
N ARG A 2 -23.42 8.71 -65.72
CA ARG A 2 -22.58 8.68 -64.51
C ARG A 2 -21.81 10.00 -64.38
N VAL A 3 -21.88 10.66 -63.24
CA VAL A 3 -20.97 11.76 -62.88
C VAL A 3 -20.14 11.30 -61.70
N VAL A 4 -18.88 10.98 -62.00
CA VAL A 4 -17.84 10.55 -61.06
C VAL A 4 -17.32 11.80 -60.36
N TRP A 5 -17.49 11.89 -59.03
CA TRP A 5 -16.83 12.90 -58.21
C TRP A 5 -15.53 12.32 -57.66
N VAL A 6 -14.42 12.78 -58.21
CA VAL A 6 -13.07 12.58 -57.69
C VAL A 6 -12.95 13.39 -56.40
N ARG A 7 -12.74 12.72 -55.25
CA ARG A 7 -12.30 13.37 -54.02
C ARG A 7 -10.82 13.09 -53.81
N LEU A 8 -10.03 14.14 -54.02
CA LEU A 8 -8.62 14.26 -53.64
C LEU A 8 -8.47 13.98 -52.14
N ALA A 9 -7.65 12.97 -51.80
CA ALA A 9 -7.16 12.73 -50.46
C ALA A 9 -6.01 13.71 -50.17
N ALA A 10 -6.25 14.71 -49.33
CA ALA A 10 -5.21 15.57 -48.78
C ALA A 10 -4.55 14.85 -47.61
N ALA A 11 -3.33 14.34 -47.85
CA ALA A 11 -2.45 13.83 -46.82
C ALA A 11 -1.85 15.02 -46.03
N PHE A 12 -2.46 15.35 -44.89
CA PHE A 12 -1.83 16.22 -43.89
C PHE A 12 -0.97 15.36 -42.96
N GLY A 13 0.32 15.31 -43.25
CA GLY A 13 1.33 14.79 -42.34
C GLY A 13 1.47 15.72 -41.14
N ILE A 14 0.90 15.30 -40.00
CA ILE A 14 1.21 15.92 -38.70
C ILE A 14 2.46 15.22 -38.17
N LEU A 15 3.59 15.89 -38.31
CA LEU A 15 4.81 15.59 -37.58
C LEU A 15 4.52 15.71 -36.08
N LEU A 16 4.30 14.57 -35.42
CA LEU A 16 4.33 14.49 -33.97
C LEU A 16 5.77 14.74 -33.53
N ALA A 17 6.07 15.98 -33.17
CA ALA A 17 7.23 16.31 -32.37
C ALA A 17 7.10 15.57 -31.03
N TRP A 18 7.78 14.43 -30.92
CA TRP A 18 8.16 13.84 -29.64
C TRP A 18 9.13 14.79 -28.95
N ASN A 19 8.58 15.81 -28.28
CA ASN A 19 9.32 16.48 -27.22
C ASN A 19 9.36 15.50 -26.05
N GLY A 20 10.50 14.82 -25.96
CA GLY A 20 10.86 14.01 -24.81
C GLY A 20 10.64 14.82 -23.54
N TRP A 21 9.74 14.32 -22.70
CA TRP A 21 9.72 14.67 -21.29
C TRP A 21 11.02 14.17 -20.66
N ALA A 22 12.06 14.99 -20.75
CA ALA A 22 13.16 14.92 -19.81
C ALA A 22 12.61 15.36 -18.46
N GLY A 23 12.04 14.41 -17.74
CA GLY A 23 11.62 14.59 -16.35
C GLY A 23 12.84 15.03 -15.54
N ASP A 24 12.69 16.18 -14.90
CA ASP A 24 13.61 16.74 -13.92
C ASP A 24 14.04 15.64 -12.91
N LEU A 25 15.32 15.24 -12.99
CA LEU A 25 15.90 14.19 -12.15
C LEU A 25 16.18 14.67 -10.72
N ASN A 26 15.87 15.92 -10.38
CA ASN A 26 16.11 16.53 -9.06
C ASN A 26 14.81 16.92 -8.34
N GLY A 27 13.77 16.09 -8.46
CA GLY A 27 12.56 16.26 -7.64
C GLY A 27 12.84 16.15 -6.12
N PRO A 28 11.97 16.71 -5.26
CA PRO A 28 12.20 16.72 -3.81
C PRO A 28 12.42 15.32 -3.24
N VAL A 29 13.51 15.17 -2.49
CA VAL A 29 13.89 13.95 -1.79
C VAL A 29 12.77 13.58 -0.82
N SER A 30 12.13 12.44 -1.07
CA SER A 30 11.01 11.95 -0.25
C SER A 30 11.55 11.06 0.87
N PHE A 31 11.60 11.61 2.08
CA PHE A 31 11.96 10.86 3.27
C PHE A 31 10.82 9.93 3.68
N VAL A 32 11.14 8.67 3.90
CA VAL A 32 10.19 7.69 4.41
C VAL A 32 10.05 7.89 5.93
N PRO A 33 8.82 8.00 6.48
CA PRO A 33 8.60 8.31 7.89
C PRO A 33 8.80 7.08 8.78
N TRP A 34 10.03 6.54 8.80
CA TRP A 34 10.39 5.40 9.63
C TRP A 34 10.34 5.74 11.12
N LYS A 35 9.59 4.96 11.89
CA LYS A 35 9.59 5.01 13.35
C LYS A 35 10.54 3.95 13.90
N VAL A 36 11.61 4.36 14.58
CA VAL A 36 12.47 3.43 15.31
C VAL A 36 11.75 2.96 16.55
N ILE A 37 11.56 1.65 16.70
CA ILE A 37 10.95 1.05 17.88
C ILE A 37 12.05 0.72 18.88
N VAL A 38 11.88 1.21 20.10
CA VAL A 38 12.75 0.88 21.24
C VAL A 38 12.23 -0.40 21.89
N PRO A 39 13.10 -1.30 22.39
CA PRO A 39 12.66 -2.47 23.12
C PRO A 39 11.66 -2.09 24.24
N GLY A 40 10.48 -2.71 24.20
CA GLY A 40 9.38 -2.45 25.14
C GLY A 40 8.28 -1.51 24.61
N ASP A 41 8.54 -0.74 23.55
CA ASP A 41 7.51 0.08 22.92
C ASP A 41 6.56 -0.78 22.07
N PRO A 42 5.23 -0.58 22.17
CA PRO A 42 4.30 -1.28 21.29
C PRO A 42 4.50 -0.80 19.84
N PRO A 43 4.52 -1.71 18.85
CA PRO A 43 4.53 -1.31 17.46
C PRO A 43 3.23 -0.60 17.10
N SER A 44 3.29 0.27 16.09
CA SER A 44 2.13 0.97 15.55
C SER A 44 1.02 -0.01 15.14
N ILE A 45 -0.21 0.25 15.58
CA ILE A 45 -1.38 -0.52 15.16
C ILE A 45 -1.82 0.00 13.79
N ALA A 46 -1.63 -0.82 12.75
CA ALA A 46 -2.00 -0.45 11.38
C ALA A 46 -2.50 -1.67 10.60
N PRO A 47 -3.33 -1.47 9.56
CA PRO A 47 -3.76 -2.55 8.65
C PRO A 47 -2.60 -3.35 8.04
N LEU A 48 -1.49 -2.65 7.79
CA LEU A 48 -0.23 -3.18 7.30
C LEU A 48 0.92 -2.50 8.06
N THR A 49 1.88 -3.30 8.48
CA THR A 49 3.11 -2.81 9.12
C THR A 49 4.33 -3.38 8.41
N LEU A 50 5.17 -2.49 7.89
CA LEU A 50 6.46 -2.82 7.31
C LEU A 50 7.54 -2.67 8.38
N TYR A 51 8.15 -3.78 8.75
CA TYR A 51 9.30 -3.80 9.65
C TYR A 51 10.58 -3.89 8.84
N TRP A 52 11.52 -3.00 9.12
CA TRP A 52 12.89 -3.06 8.62
C TRP A 52 13.85 -3.33 9.77
N ILE A 53 14.71 -4.33 9.59
CA ILE A 53 15.78 -4.67 10.52
C ILE A 53 17.09 -4.45 9.77
N PRO A 54 17.77 -3.30 9.99
CA PRO A 54 19.05 -3.01 9.36
C PRO A 54 20.13 -3.97 9.89
N ALA A 55 21.21 -4.15 9.13
CA ALA A 55 22.35 -4.93 9.63
C ALA A 55 23.13 -4.21 10.72
N SER A 56 23.14 -2.88 10.69
CA SER A 56 23.84 -2.03 11.64
C SER A 56 23.30 -0.60 11.63
N ARG A 57 23.79 0.23 12.56
CA ARG A 57 23.51 1.68 12.52
C ARG A 57 24.06 2.35 11.26
N ASP A 58 25.13 1.81 10.69
CA ASP A 58 25.74 2.34 9.48
C ASP A 58 24.90 2.00 8.24
N ASP A 59 24.44 0.74 8.15
CA ASP A 59 23.48 0.29 7.13
C ASP A 59 22.20 1.14 7.17
N PHE A 60 21.67 1.43 8.36
CA PHE A 60 20.50 2.31 8.50
C PHE A 60 20.72 3.69 7.88
N LYS A 61 21.87 4.32 8.12
CA LYS A 61 22.18 5.70 7.66
C LYS A 61 22.39 5.80 6.15
N HIS A 62 22.89 4.73 5.54
CA HIS A 62 23.25 4.70 4.12
C HIS A 62 22.24 3.94 3.26
N SER A 63 21.13 3.46 3.86
CA SER A 63 20.12 2.70 3.12
C SER A 63 19.28 3.57 2.20
N ASP A 64 19.09 3.10 0.98
CA ASP A 64 18.12 3.67 0.03
C ASP A 64 16.67 3.61 0.56
N LEU A 65 16.39 2.76 1.55
CA LEU A 65 15.06 2.70 2.19
C LEU A 65 14.68 3.99 2.91
N LEU A 66 15.64 4.85 3.25
CA LEU A 66 15.35 6.19 3.78
C LEU A 66 14.70 7.11 2.73
N PHE A 67 14.90 6.82 1.45
CA PHE A 67 14.57 7.69 0.33
C PHE A 67 13.71 6.97 -0.71
N SER A 68 12.40 7.01 -0.53
CA SER A 68 11.46 6.42 -1.50
C SER A 68 10.15 7.16 -1.51
N ARG A 69 9.81 7.76 -2.66
CA ARG A 69 8.50 8.37 -2.89
C ARG A 69 7.37 7.35 -2.74
N SER A 70 7.57 6.12 -3.19
CA SER A 70 6.57 5.05 -3.10
C SER A 70 6.29 4.69 -1.64
N LEU A 71 7.33 4.46 -0.84
CA LEU A 71 7.17 4.14 0.59
C LEU A 71 6.57 5.31 1.37
N THR A 72 6.96 6.56 1.08
CA THR A 72 6.31 7.75 1.67
C THR A 72 4.82 7.80 1.32
N ALA A 73 4.44 7.47 0.08
CA ALA A 73 3.04 7.42 -0.34
C ALA A 73 2.27 6.27 0.35
N PHE A 74 2.89 5.10 0.56
CA PHE A 74 2.25 4.02 1.31
C PHE A 74 2.07 4.37 2.79
N ALA A 75 3.01 5.12 3.38
CA ALA A 75 2.88 5.58 4.75
C ALA A 75 1.66 6.49 4.96
N SER A 76 1.36 7.36 3.98
CA SER A 76 0.13 8.18 4.02
C SER A 76 -1.16 7.37 3.78
N GLN A 77 -1.05 6.12 3.33
CA GLN A 77 -2.14 5.15 3.18
C GLN A 77 -2.24 4.19 4.38
N CYS A 78 -1.83 4.63 5.58
CA CYS A 78 -1.83 3.82 6.80
C CYS A 78 -1.00 2.53 6.74
N VAL A 79 0.06 2.49 5.94
CA VAL A 79 1.11 1.47 6.11
C VAL A 79 2.08 1.98 7.18
N ALA A 80 2.12 1.35 8.34
CA ALA A 80 3.07 1.71 9.38
C ALA A 80 4.50 1.31 8.97
N MET A 81 5.44 2.24 9.08
CA MET A 81 6.85 2.03 8.75
C MET A 81 7.66 1.99 10.03
N ASN A 82 8.12 0.81 10.44
CA ASN A 82 8.83 0.60 11.69
C ASN A 82 10.24 0.07 11.45
N VAL A 83 11.20 0.55 12.23
CA VAL A 83 12.58 0.05 12.24
C VAL A 83 12.82 -0.64 13.57
N ILE A 84 13.23 -1.91 13.50
CA ILE A 84 13.61 -2.70 14.67
C ILE A 84 15.12 -2.71 14.76
N ARG A 85 15.64 -2.33 15.93
CA ARG A 85 17.08 -2.37 16.17
C ARG A 85 17.55 -3.82 16.31
N THR A 86 18.79 -4.08 15.92
CA THR A 86 19.39 -5.42 16.00
C THR A 86 19.57 -5.94 17.43
N ASP A 87 19.50 -5.05 18.44
CA ASP A 87 19.53 -5.41 19.86
C ASP A 87 18.14 -5.76 20.44
N ASP A 88 17.06 -5.61 19.68
CA ASP A 88 15.71 -6.06 20.07
C ASP A 88 15.47 -7.52 19.68
N GLY A 89 16.19 -8.43 20.34
CA GLY A 89 16.10 -9.87 20.07
C GLY A 89 14.68 -10.44 20.23
N ALA A 90 13.88 -9.90 21.14
CA ALA A 90 12.51 -10.34 21.38
C ALA A 90 11.61 -10.03 20.17
N MET A 91 11.70 -8.82 19.62
CA MET A 91 10.93 -8.46 18.43
C MET A 91 11.41 -9.19 17.18
N ILE A 92 12.73 -9.36 17.00
CA ILE A 92 13.31 -10.14 15.90
C ILE A 92 12.79 -11.59 15.93
N GLN A 93 12.79 -12.21 17.12
CA GLN A 93 12.27 -13.56 17.29
C GLN A 93 10.77 -13.64 16.98
N LYS A 94 9.98 -12.66 17.45
CA LYS A 94 8.54 -12.57 17.17
C LYS A 94 8.24 -12.44 15.67
N LEU A 95 9.08 -11.73 14.93
CA LEU A 95 8.98 -11.58 13.48
C LEU A 95 9.42 -12.83 12.71
N GLY A 96 10.01 -13.83 13.38
CA GLY A 96 10.36 -15.12 12.77
C GLY A 96 11.46 -15.02 11.72
N VAL A 97 12.34 -14.02 11.81
CA VAL A 97 13.41 -13.77 10.84
C VAL A 97 14.72 -14.40 11.27
N ALA A 98 15.29 -15.23 10.39
CA ALA A 98 16.54 -15.92 10.60
C ALA A 98 17.72 -15.13 9.99
N SER A 99 18.59 -14.62 10.87
CA SER A 99 19.99 -14.10 10.76
C SER A 99 20.52 -13.35 9.52
N ALA A 100 19.90 -13.38 8.34
CA ALA A 100 20.36 -12.64 7.17
C ALA A 100 19.86 -11.19 7.22
N LEU A 101 20.66 -10.32 7.82
CA LEU A 101 20.42 -8.87 7.85
C LEU A 101 21.19 -8.17 6.71
N PRO A 102 20.69 -7.05 6.18
CA PRO A 102 19.41 -6.41 6.50
C PRO A 102 18.19 -7.16 5.94
N ILE A 103 17.04 -7.04 6.60
CA ILE A 103 15.79 -7.70 6.19
C ILE A 103 14.58 -6.80 6.38
N VAL A 104 13.58 -6.98 5.52
CA VAL A 104 12.26 -6.36 5.65
C VAL A 104 11.19 -7.43 5.76
N VAL A 105 10.23 -7.23 6.65
CA VAL A 105 9.06 -8.11 6.84
C VAL A 105 7.80 -7.27 6.80
N LEU A 106 6.82 -7.68 5.99
CA LEU A 106 5.50 -7.09 5.99
C LEU A 106 4.54 -7.95 6.81
N ILE A 107 3.90 -7.32 7.79
CA ILE A 107 2.97 -7.95 8.72
C ILE A 107 1.57 -7.35 8.54
N GLY A 108 0.54 -8.19 8.56
CA GLY A 108 -0.87 -7.76 8.58
C GLY A 108 -1.35 -7.36 9.98
N ALA A 109 -2.50 -6.71 10.06
CA ALA A 109 -3.14 -6.36 11.33
C ALA A 109 -3.39 -7.55 12.29
N ASP A 110 -3.49 -8.76 11.74
CA ASP A 110 -3.63 -10.02 12.50
C ASP A 110 -2.30 -10.57 13.05
N GLY A 111 -1.20 -9.84 12.84
CA GLY A 111 0.13 -10.23 13.26
C GLY A 111 0.80 -11.27 12.36
N LYS A 112 0.16 -11.69 11.26
CA LYS A 112 0.74 -12.68 10.33
C LYS A 112 1.70 -12.05 9.35
N ALA A 113 2.77 -12.77 9.05
CA ALA A 113 3.68 -12.41 7.97
C ALA A 113 3.02 -12.57 6.60
N LEU A 114 3.01 -11.50 5.83
CA LEU A 114 2.48 -11.44 4.46
C LEU A 114 3.58 -11.59 3.41
N GLY A 115 4.84 -11.37 3.81
CA GLY A 115 6.01 -11.57 2.99
C GLY A 115 7.25 -10.91 3.60
N LYS A 116 8.41 -11.19 3.00
CA LYS A 116 9.70 -10.63 3.41
C LYS A 116 10.56 -10.32 2.19
N VAL A 117 11.51 -9.40 2.36
CA VAL A 117 12.60 -9.14 1.43
C VAL A 117 13.90 -9.34 2.19
N GLU A 118 14.68 -10.33 1.75
CA GLU A 118 16.01 -10.60 2.28
C GLU A 118 17.06 -9.76 1.54
N SER A 119 18.19 -9.48 2.20
CA SER A 119 19.30 -8.78 1.55
C SER A 119 19.86 -9.59 0.39
N GLU A 120 20.18 -8.91 -0.71
CA GLU A 120 21.02 -9.46 -1.77
C GLU A 120 22.41 -8.84 -1.64
N ARG A 121 23.45 -9.66 -1.43
CA ARG A 121 24.85 -9.20 -1.26
C ARG A 121 25.01 -8.17 -0.13
N GLY A 122 24.28 -8.34 0.97
CA GLY A 122 24.36 -7.48 2.15
C GLY A 122 23.58 -6.17 2.08
N ALA A 123 22.78 -5.95 1.02
CA ALA A 123 21.94 -4.76 0.89
C ALA A 123 20.49 -5.12 0.52
N LEU A 124 19.53 -4.34 1.02
CA LEU A 124 18.14 -4.42 0.58
C LEU A 124 17.92 -3.57 -0.67
N ARG A 125 17.27 -4.16 -1.67
CA ARG A 125 16.83 -3.40 -2.85
C ARG A 125 15.52 -2.69 -2.55
N VAL A 126 15.53 -1.35 -2.56
CA VAL A 126 14.33 -0.53 -2.33
C VAL A 126 13.17 -0.93 -3.26
N THR A 127 13.45 -1.21 -4.53
CA THR A 127 12.43 -1.62 -5.52
C THR A 127 11.77 -2.96 -5.20
N ALA A 128 12.47 -3.88 -4.53
CA ALA A 128 11.90 -5.14 -4.07
C ALA A 128 10.97 -4.92 -2.87
N VAL A 129 11.36 -4.05 -1.94
CA VAL A 129 10.53 -3.65 -0.79
C VAL A 129 9.27 -2.92 -1.23
N GLU A 130 9.39 -1.96 -2.14
CA GLU A 130 8.25 -1.26 -2.75
C GLU A 130 7.29 -2.21 -3.46
N ARG A 131 7.83 -3.21 -4.17
CA ARG A 131 7.04 -4.25 -4.85
C ARG A 131 6.25 -5.08 -3.84
N LEU A 132 6.88 -5.54 -2.76
CA LEU A 132 6.22 -6.30 -1.70
C LEU A 132 4.98 -5.56 -1.17
N VAL A 133 5.13 -4.28 -0.81
CA VAL A 133 4.03 -3.47 -0.27
C VAL A 133 2.95 -3.25 -1.32
N ARG A 134 3.33 -2.85 -2.54
CA ARG A 134 2.38 -2.58 -3.62
C ARG A 134 1.54 -3.80 -3.97
N ASP A 135 2.16 -4.96 -4.11
CA ASP A 135 1.47 -6.17 -4.53
C ASP A 135 0.49 -6.63 -3.44
N GLN A 136 0.84 -6.44 -2.17
CA GLN A 136 -0.05 -6.69 -1.03
C GLN A 136 -1.22 -5.71 -0.96
N LEU A 137 -0.99 -4.42 -1.24
CA LEU A 137 -2.07 -3.44 -1.36
C LEU A 137 -3.03 -3.81 -2.50
N ARG A 138 -2.52 -4.22 -3.67
CA ARG A 138 -3.34 -4.67 -4.81
C ARG A 138 -4.16 -5.92 -4.48
N ALA A 139 -3.55 -6.92 -3.85
CA ALA A 139 -4.24 -8.15 -3.45
C ALA A 139 -5.39 -7.86 -2.47
N ARG A 140 -5.15 -6.96 -1.51
CA ARG A 140 -6.18 -6.50 -0.57
C ARG A 140 -7.28 -5.71 -1.27
N GLU A 141 -6.92 -4.84 -2.20
CA GLU A 141 -7.90 -4.08 -2.98
C GLU A 141 -8.85 -5.00 -3.75
N SER A 142 -8.30 -6.00 -4.45
CA SER A 142 -9.09 -6.98 -5.19
C SER A 142 -9.99 -7.82 -4.29
N THR A 143 -9.51 -8.19 -3.10
CA THR A 143 -10.32 -8.91 -2.10
C THR A 143 -11.47 -8.02 -1.61
N LEU A 144 -11.17 -6.75 -1.34
CA LEU A 144 -12.13 -5.77 -0.86
C LEU A 144 -13.21 -5.46 -1.90
N ASP A 145 -12.87 -5.47 -3.18
CA ASP A 145 -13.86 -5.36 -4.27
C ASP A 145 -14.87 -6.50 -4.25
N GLY A 146 -14.39 -7.75 -4.14
CA GLY A 146 -15.27 -8.91 -3.98
C GLY A 146 -16.17 -8.80 -2.74
N GLN A 147 -15.61 -8.34 -1.61
CA GLN A 147 -16.38 -8.13 -0.37
C GLN A 147 -17.49 -7.07 -0.52
N LEU A 148 -17.24 -5.98 -1.24
CA LEU A 148 -18.24 -4.93 -1.47
C LEU A 148 -19.35 -5.40 -2.40
N ASP A 149 -19.02 -6.16 -3.44
CA ASP A 149 -20.01 -6.78 -4.33
C ASP A 149 -20.88 -7.79 -3.58
N ASP A 150 -20.27 -8.63 -2.75
CA ASP A 150 -21.00 -9.59 -1.92
C ASP A 150 -21.86 -8.90 -0.86
N ALA A 151 -21.36 -7.83 -0.23
CA ALA A 151 -22.14 -7.01 0.70
C ALA A 151 -23.39 -6.44 0.02
N ARG A 152 -23.26 -5.97 -1.23
CA ARG A 152 -24.37 -5.44 -2.02
C ARG A 152 -25.40 -6.51 -2.32
N LYS A 153 -24.97 -7.69 -2.77
CA LYS A 153 -25.88 -8.84 -3.03
C LYS A 153 -26.62 -9.25 -1.76
N LYS A 154 -25.92 -9.30 -0.62
CA LYS A 154 -26.50 -9.62 0.69
C LYS A 154 -27.55 -8.61 1.12
N ALA A 155 -27.27 -7.31 0.96
CA ALA A 155 -28.24 -6.25 1.24
C ALA A 155 -29.50 -6.37 0.36
N LEU A 156 -29.33 -6.62 -0.94
CA LEU A 156 -30.45 -6.82 -1.88
C LEU A 156 -31.29 -8.07 -1.56
N ALA A 157 -30.65 -9.12 -1.04
CA ALA A 157 -31.31 -10.34 -0.58
C ALA A 157 -32.00 -10.19 0.79
N GLY A 158 -31.92 -9.02 1.44
CA GLY A 158 -32.47 -8.78 2.77
C GLY A 158 -31.60 -9.33 3.92
N ASP A 159 -30.45 -9.92 3.63
CA ASP A 159 -29.46 -10.38 4.61
C ASP A 159 -28.64 -9.18 5.12
N ARG A 160 -29.32 -8.38 5.95
CA ARG A 160 -28.81 -7.11 6.47
C ARG A 160 -27.56 -7.30 7.33
N ASP A 161 -27.55 -8.30 8.21
CA ASP A 161 -26.45 -8.48 9.17
C ASP A 161 -25.14 -8.84 8.46
N SER A 162 -25.20 -9.74 7.47
CA SER A 162 -24.02 -10.08 6.66
C SER A 162 -23.53 -8.89 5.86
N ALA A 163 -24.44 -8.11 5.25
CA ALA A 163 -24.08 -6.92 4.50
C ALA A 163 -23.40 -5.86 5.39
N VAL A 164 -23.97 -5.60 6.57
CA VAL A 164 -23.40 -4.67 7.55
C VAL A 164 -22.01 -5.11 7.98
N SER A 165 -21.81 -6.40 8.25
CA SER A 165 -20.50 -6.94 8.63
C SER A 165 -19.44 -6.70 7.55
N LEU A 166 -19.77 -6.98 6.28
CA LEU A 166 -18.83 -6.78 5.16
C LEU A 166 -18.52 -5.30 4.92
N TYR A 167 -19.53 -4.42 4.97
CA TYR A 167 -19.29 -2.98 4.83
C TYR A 167 -18.49 -2.40 6.00
N LYS A 168 -18.66 -2.90 7.24
CA LYS A 168 -17.83 -2.48 8.38
C LYS A 168 -16.36 -2.82 8.15
N SER A 169 -16.06 -4.04 7.70
CA SER A 169 -14.69 -4.43 7.35
C SER A 169 -14.09 -3.51 6.27
N ALA A 170 -14.88 -3.12 5.27
CA ALA A 170 -14.45 -2.15 4.26
C ALA A 170 -14.20 -0.74 4.83
N TRP A 171 -15.03 -0.31 5.78
CA TRP A 171 -14.88 0.95 6.50
C TRP A 171 -13.63 0.99 7.40
N ASP A 172 -13.25 -0.13 8.00
CA ASP A 172 -12.04 -0.21 8.83
C ASP A 172 -10.76 -0.03 8.00
N LEU A 173 -10.82 -0.35 6.71
CA LEU A 173 -9.74 -0.13 5.74
C LEU A 173 -9.81 1.23 5.03
N ARG A 174 -10.68 2.15 5.45
CA ARG A 174 -10.88 3.46 4.78
C ARG A 174 -9.62 4.31 4.65
N CYS A 175 -8.64 4.16 5.54
CA CYS A 175 -7.39 4.89 5.39
C CYS A 175 -6.54 4.35 4.23
N VAL A 176 -6.53 3.03 4.05
CA VAL A 176 -5.82 2.36 2.95
C VAL A 176 -6.55 2.55 1.63
N PHE A 177 -7.89 2.44 1.64
CA PHE A 177 -8.75 2.55 0.46
C PHE A 177 -9.87 3.60 0.64
N PRO A 178 -9.55 4.91 0.62
CA PRO A 178 -10.52 5.98 0.97
C PRO A 178 -11.79 5.99 0.13
N ARG A 179 -11.69 5.65 -1.17
CA ARG A 179 -12.86 5.60 -2.06
C ARG A 179 -13.83 4.50 -1.65
N LYS A 180 -13.30 3.32 -1.33
CA LYS A 180 -14.08 2.14 -0.93
C LYS A 180 -14.65 2.31 0.48
N GLY A 181 -13.89 2.90 1.40
CA GLY A 181 -14.39 3.28 2.71
C GLY A 181 -15.60 4.23 2.63
N ARG A 182 -15.53 5.27 1.78
CA ARG A 182 -16.67 6.18 1.55
C ARG A 182 -17.90 5.49 0.93
N GLU A 183 -17.68 4.50 0.05
CA GLU A 183 -18.79 3.68 -0.46
C GLU A 183 -19.45 2.89 0.65
N ALA A 184 -18.66 2.14 1.42
CA ALA A 184 -19.15 1.37 2.55
C ALA A 184 -19.91 2.22 3.56
N GLN A 185 -19.42 3.43 3.88
CA GLN A 185 -20.09 4.37 4.77
C GLN A 185 -21.49 4.75 4.28
N ARG A 186 -21.64 5.03 2.98
CA ARG A 186 -22.94 5.37 2.39
C ARG A 186 -23.91 4.20 2.45
N GLU A 187 -23.46 2.98 2.12
CA GLU A 187 -24.31 1.80 2.17
C GLU A 187 -24.71 1.44 3.60
N LEU A 188 -23.79 1.55 4.56
CA LEU A 188 -24.09 1.38 5.99
C LEU A 188 -25.14 2.37 6.49
N LYS A 189 -25.08 3.64 6.05
CA LYS A 189 -26.10 4.64 6.38
C LYS A 189 -27.48 4.28 5.82
N LYS A 190 -27.55 3.75 4.58
CA LYS A 190 -28.83 3.26 4.01
C LYS A 190 -29.37 2.06 4.78
N LEU A 191 -28.47 1.22 5.28
CA LEU A 191 -28.76 0.15 6.22
C LEU A 191 -28.91 0.68 7.66
N GLY A 192 -29.15 1.97 7.91
CA GLY A 192 -29.43 2.50 9.25
C GLY A 192 -28.32 2.32 10.30
N VAL A 193 -27.08 2.05 9.87
CA VAL A 193 -25.91 1.96 10.77
C VAL A 193 -25.21 3.31 10.80
N VAL A 194 -25.03 3.86 12.00
CA VAL A 194 -24.21 5.05 12.23
C VAL A 194 -22.80 4.58 12.61
N LEU A 195 -21.81 5.00 11.82
CA LEU A 195 -20.41 4.71 12.07
C LEU A 195 -19.81 5.77 12.97
N ALA A 196 -19.12 5.36 14.03
CA ALA A 196 -18.23 6.26 14.75
C ALA A 196 -17.01 6.55 13.87
N GLU A 197 -16.61 7.82 13.77
CA GLU A 197 -15.27 8.16 13.31
C GLU A 197 -14.29 7.68 14.39
N ALA A 198 -13.46 6.69 14.06
CA ALA A 198 -12.34 6.37 14.94
C ALA A 198 -11.36 7.54 14.85
N LEU A 199 -11.19 8.27 15.96
CA LEU A 199 -10.10 9.23 16.16
C LEU A 199 -8.79 8.49 15.86
N GLN A 200 -8.10 8.93 14.80
CA GLN A 200 -6.74 8.50 14.49
C GLN A 200 -5.75 9.31 15.32
#